data_AF-A0A399YE31-F1
#
_entry.id   AF-A0A399YE31-F1
#
_cell.length_a   1.000
_cell.length_b   1.000
_cell.length_c   1.000
_cell.angle_alpha   90.00
_cell.angle_beta   90.00
_cell.angle_gamma   90.00
#
_symmetry.space_group_name_H-M   'P 1'
#
loop_
_entity.id
_entity.type
_entity.pdbx_description
1 polymer ?
#
loop_
_entity_poly.entity_id
_entity_poly.type
_entity_poly.pdbx_seq_one_letter_code
_entity_poly.pdbx_strand_id
1 'polypeptide(L)' 'MVTTLEMAHASLRERGCRRFEALRNEQFPTQFILSALFNSRADAELHLQMEHYQNWQEATAGMLAEAPRLETFTQLF' A
#
# COMPACT_ATOMS: atom_id res chain seq x y z
N MET A 1 4.99 10.64 13.48
CA MET A 1 3.79 9.96 12.97
C MET A 1 4.01 9.80 11.49
N VAL A 2 4.21 8.57 10.99
CA VAL A 2 4.20 8.34 9.54
C VAL A 2 2.75 8.26 9.09
N THR A 3 2.41 8.95 8.02
CA THR A 3 1.06 8.95 7.44
C THR A 3 0.98 8.02 6.25
N THR A 4 -0.23 7.54 5.93
CA THR A 4 -0.50 6.82 4.67
C THR A 4 -0.06 7.63 3.45
N LEU A 5 -0.14 8.96 3.51
CA LEU A 5 0.30 9.86 2.44
C LEU A 5 1.82 9.85 2.26
N GLU A 6 2.59 9.88 3.35
CA GLU A 6 4.06 9.80 3.30
C GLU A 6 4.53 8.45 2.76
N MET A 7 3.91 7.35 3.21
CA MET A 7 4.19 6.01 2.68
C MET A 7 3.89 5.94 1.18
N ALA A 8 2.73 6.44 0.73
CA ALA A 8 2.38 6.48 -0.69
C ALA A 8 3.39 7.30 -1.52
N HIS A 9 3.81 8.47 -1.03
CA HIS A 9 4.81 9.30 -1.71
C HIS A 9 6.21 8.65 -1.73
N ALA A 10 6.58 7.88 -0.70
CA ALA A 10 7.81 7.10 -0.71
C ALA A 10 7.72 5.96 -1.74
N SER A 11 6.58 5.27 -1.80
CA SER A 11 6.35 4.18 -2.75
C SER A 11 6.36 4.62 -4.20
N LEU A 12 5.80 5.79 -4.51
CA LEU A 12 5.90 6.37 -5.86
C LEU A 12 7.34 6.66 -6.31
N ARG A 13 8.32 6.67 -5.39
CA ARG A 13 9.75 6.85 -5.69
C ARG A 13 10.51 5.52 -5.77
N GLU A 14 9.89 4.39 -5.45
CA GLU A 14 10.50 3.09 -5.58
C GLU A 14 10.76 2.75 -7.05
N ARG A 15 11.93 2.18 -7.33
CA ARG A 15 12.23 1.64 -8.66
C ARG A 15 11.26 0.49 -8.92
N GLY A 16 10.42 0.65 -9.94
CA GLY A 16 9.45 -0.37 -10.32
C GLY A 16 8.01 -0.02 -9.94
N CYS A 17 7.77 0.95 -9.05
CA CYS A 17 6.40 1.42 -8.79
C CYS A 17 5.90 2.24 -9.99
N ARG A 18 4.75 1.83 -10.54
CA ARG A 18 4.07 2.52 -11.65
C ARG A 18 2.92 3.39 -11.16
N ARG A 19 2.25 2.97 -10.08
CA ARG A 19 1.10 3.66 -9.48
C ARG A 19 0.96 3.27 -8.02
N PHE A 20 0.55 4.21 -7.19
CA PHE A 20 0.15 3.97 -5.81
C PHE A 20 -1.08 4.80 -5.48
N GLU A 21 -2.14 4.16 -4.97
CA GLU A 21 -3.42 4.80 -4.69
C GLU A 21 -3.95 4.42 -3.32
N ALA A 22 -4.54 5.38 -2.63
CA ALA A 22 -5.32 5.15 -1.43
C ALA A 22 -6.79 5.49 -1.73
N LEU A 23 -7.65 4.48 -1.67
CA LEU A 23 -9.08 4.59 -1.98
C LEU A 23 -9.87 4.36 -0.69
N ARG A 24 -10.93 5.14 -0.48
CA ARG A 24 -11.91 4.92 0.59
C ARG A 24 -13.19 4.38 -0.03
N ASN A 25 -13.74 3.33 0.56
CA ASN A 25 -15.03 2.80 0.12
C ASN A 25 -16.15 3.84 0.35
N GLU A 26 -16.98 4.09 -0.66
CA GLU A 26 -18.04 5.09 -0.59
C GLU A 26 -19.19 4.69 0.35
N GLN A 27 -19.50 3.40 0.40
CA GLN A 27 -20.57 2.86 1.25
C GLN A 27 -20.09 2.60 2.68
N PHE A 28 -18.82 2.22 2.86
CA PHE A 28 -18.24 1.87 4.15
C PHE A 28 -17.00 2.72 4.45
N PRO A 29 -17.14 3.92 5.03
CA PRO A 29 -16.05 4.89 5.18
C PRO A 29 -14.85 4.43 6.03
N THR A 30 -14.99 3.33 6.77
CA THR A 30 -13.91 2.70 7.56
C THR A 30 -13.12 1.65 6.76
N GLN A 31 -13.51 1.37 5.52
CA GLN A 31 -12.80 0.45 4.63
C GLN A 31 -11.97 1.22 3.60
N PHE A 32 -10.72 0.80 3.48
CA PHE A 32 -9.73 1.42 2.60
C PHE A 32 -9.05 0.37 1.73
N ILE A 33 -8.65 0.77 0.53
CA ILE A 33 -7.83 -0.03 -0.38
C ILE A 33 -6.53 0.74 -0.64
N LEU A 34 -5.41 0.07 -0.47
CA LEU A 34 -4.12 0.51 -0.99
C LEU A 34 -3.84 -0.28 -2.26
N SER A 35 -3.86 0.40 -3.41
CA SER A 35 -3.54 -0.22 -4.70
C SER A 35 -2.14 0.18 -5.11
N ALA A 36 -1.25 -0.81 -5.20
CA ALA A 36 0.14 -0.61 -5.59
C ALA A 36 0.45 -1.43 -6.85
N LEU A 37 0.77 -0.75 -7.94
CA LEU A 37 1.08 -1.36 -9.23
C LEU A 37 2.58 -1.29 -9.45
N PHE A 38 3.21 -2.45 -9.70
CA PHE A 38 4.64 -2.56 -9.95
C PHE A 38 4.94 -3.15 -11.32
N ASN A 39 6.18 -2.96 -11.79
CA ASN A 39 6.70 -3.54 -13.04
C ASN A 39 6.81 -5.07 -12.96
N SER A 40 7.04 -5.62 -11.78
CA SER A 40 7.18 -7.05 -11.56
C SER A 40 6.70 -7.47 -10.16
N ARG A 41 6.50 -8.78 -9.98
CA ARG A 41 6.23 -9.35 -8.66
C ARG A 41 7.39 -9.12 -7.68
N ALA A 42 8.64 -9.18 -8.16
CA ALA A 42 9.82 -8.96 -7.31
C ALA A 42 9.86 -7.52 -6.77
N ASP A 43 9.49 -6.53 -7.59
CA ASP A 43 9.39 -5.13 -7.14
C ASP A 43 8.30 -4.97 -6.05
N ALA A 44 7.17 -5.66 -6.18
CA ALA A 44 6.12 -5.67 -5.17
C ALA A 44 6.55 -6.37 -3.87
N GLU A 45 7.35 -7.44 -3.95
CA GLU A 45 7.91 -8.12 -2.79
C GLU A 45 8.96 -7.25 -2.08
N LEU A 46 9.76 -6.50 -2.83
CA LEU A 46 10.71 -5.52 -2.30
C LEU A 46 10.01 -4.38 -1.57
N HIS A 47 8.89 -3.87 -2.11
CA HIS A 47 8.08 -2.83 -1.46
C HIS A 47 7.73 -3.15 0.00
N LEU A 48 7.32 -4.40 0.26
CA LEU A 48 6.96 -4.87 1.61
C LEU A 48 8.15 -4.93 2.58
N GLN A 49 9.39 -4.86 2.07
CA GLN A 49 10.61 -4.86 2.86
C GLN A 49 11.16 -3.45 3.11
N MET A 50 10.59 -2.43 2.46
CA MET A 50 11.08 -1.06 2.56
C MET A 50 10.74 -0.43 3.92
N GLU A 51 11.64 0.43 4.40
CA GLU A 51 11.50 1.10 5.71
C GLU A 51 10.18 1.88 5.83
N HIS A 52 9.78 2.62 4.80
CA HIS A 52 8.52 3.39 4.83
C HIS A 52 7.28 2.50 4.93
N TYR A 53 7.31 1.29 4.34
CA TYR A 53 6.21 0.34 4.48
C TYR A 53 6.16 -0.24 5.89
N GLN A 54 7.31 -0.67 6.43
CA GLN A 54 7.41 -1.23 7.79
C GLN A 54 6.97 -0.22 8.85
N ASN A 55 7.45 1.03 8.74
CA ASN A 55 7.05 2.11 9.64
C ASN A 55 5.55 2.40 9.56
N TRP A 56 4.97 2.37 8.36
CA TRP A 56 3.54 2.57 8.16
C TRP A 56 2.71 1.41 8.73
N GLN A 57 3.16 0.17 8.51
CA GLN A 57 2.51 -1.03 9.03
C GLN A 57 2.48 -0.99 10.56
N GLU A 58 3.59 -0.64 11.22
CA GLU A 58 3.65 -0.50 12.67
C GLU A 58 2.74 0.63 13.17
N ALA A 59 2.81 1.81 12.55
CA ALA A 59 2.03 2.97 12.97
C ALA A 59 0.51 2.81 12.79
N THR A 60 0.08 1.97 11.84
CA THR A 60 -1.34 1.72 11.55
C THR A 60 -1.89 0.44 12.18
N ALA A 61 -1.05 -0.42 12.74
CA ALA A 61 -1.46 -1.71 13.32
C ALA A 61 -2.60 -1.56 14.34
N GLY A 62 -2.54 -0.55 15.22
CA GLY A 62 -3.57 -0.29 16.23
C GLY A 62 -4.87 0.33 15.69
N MET A 63 -4.92 0.70 14.40
CA MET A 63 -6.11 1.30 13.77
C MET A 63 -6.98 0.25 13.07
N LEU A 64 -6.47 -0.96 12.85
CA LEU A 64 -7.15 -2.00 12.09
C LEU A 64 -8.14 -2.75 12.98
N ALA A 65 -9.41 -2.81 12.55
CA ALA A 65 -10.44 -3.61 13.22
C ALA A 65 -10.25 -5.12 13.02
N GLU A 66 -9.57 -5.51 11.94
CA GLU A 66 -9.27 -6.89 11.56
C GLU A 66 -7.98 -6.95 10.73
N ALA A 67 -7.44 -8.16 10.52
CA ALA A 67 -6.25 -8.33 9.70
C ALA A 67 -6.51 -7.87 8.24
N PRO A 68 -5.59 -7.13 7.61
CA PRO A 68 -5.78 -6.65 6.25
C PRO A 68 -5.70 -7.82 5.27
N ARG A 69 -6.50 -7.75 4.21
CA ARG A 69 -6.49 -8.73 3.12
C ARG A 69 -5.57 -8.26 2.01
N LEU A 70 -4.67 -9.15 1.58
CA LEU A 70 -3.78 -8.92 0.44
C LEU A 70 -4.25 -9.76 -0.75
N GLU A 71 -4.54 -9.10 -1.87
CA GLU A 71 -4.91 -9.74 -3.13
C GLU A 71 -3.97 -9.27 -4.24
N THR A 72 -3.63 -10.16 -5.16
CA THR A 72 -2.71 -9.87 -6.27
C THR A 72 -3.47 -9.98 -7.60
N PHE A 73 -3.23 -9.00 -8.47
CA PHE A 73 -3.86 -8.91 -9.78
C PHE A 73 -2.80 -8.67 -10.86
N THR A 74 -3.09 -9.13 -12.08
CA THR A 74 -2.30 -8.78 -13.27
C THR A 74 -3.04 -7.71 -14.05
N GLN A 75 -2.40 -6.57 -14.30
CA GLN A 75 -2.95 -5.53 -15.15
C GLN A 75 -3.03 -6.02 -16.60
N LEU A 76 -4.21 -5.98 -17.20
CA LEU A 76 -4.42 -6.36 -18.60
C LEU A 76 -4.36 -5.16 -19.57
N PHE A 77 -4.64 -3.95 -19.08
CA PHE A 77 -4.68 -2.70 -19.84
C PHE A 77 -4.03 -1.57 -19.03
#